data_AF-A0A0F3IY22-F1
#
_entry.id   AF-A0A0F3IY22-F1
#
_cell.length_a   1.000
_cell.length_b   1.000
_cell.length_c   1.000
_cell.angle_alpha   90.00
_cell.angle_beta   90.00
_cell.angle_gamma   90.00
#
_symmetry.space_group_name_H-M   'P 1'
#
loop_
_entity.id
_entity.type
_entity.pdbx_description
1 polymer ?
#
loop_
_entity_poly.entity_id
_entity_poly.type
_entity_poly.pdbx_seq_one_letter_code
_entity_poly.pdbx_strand_id
1 'polypeptide(L)'
;MFTSLRSKFALLFLAFIAVPALLGVIGMGALRAVNDPATEVREVWLPKLRMLAALNDHLSDFRLAEGDFLAATDEEERAAQAVLIARLGGDIAATIAEYRVAQLAESDAKEAQTFDQFILAWAAYREIATRLMAQALSLDRQAARQLYRTENQQAYARASDLLDALTAADIEAAEASRDQANSVYDDTSMRFVVIIVGVVGLAVLAMAMVNRTISSPLIQLVGVLTRIARREIDLTRAAHRAARRDWRDCPRH
;
A
#
# COMPACT_ATOMS: atom_id res chain seq x y z
N MET A 1 -10.46 19.56 -40.67
CA MET A 1 -10.55 20.91 -41.25
C MET A 1 -10.68 21.93 -40.10
N PHE A 2 -9.57 22.27 -39.42
CA PHE A 2 -9.56 23.30 -38.36
C PHE A 2 -8.66 24.46 -38.79
N THR A 3 -9.21 25.34 -39.63
CA THR A 3 -8.46 26.40 -40.32
C THR A 3 -8.44 27.74 -39.55
N SER A 4 -9.19 27.90 -38.45
CA SER A 4 -9.18 29.15 -37.66
C SER A 4 -8.17 29.13 -36.51
N LEU A 5 -7.47 30.25 -36.30
CA LEU A 5 -6.49 30.44 -35.22
C LEU A 5 -7.13 30.20 -33.83
N ARG A 6 -8.40 30.59 -33.66
CA ARG A 6 -9.19 30.35 -32.45
C ARG A 6 -9.37 28.86 -32.15
N SER A 7 -9.63 28.03 -33.16
CA SER A 7 -9.81 26.58 -32.99
C SER A 7 -8.51 25.89 -32.55
N LYS A 8 -7.35 26.38 -33.01
CA LYS A 8 -6.03 25.85 -32.62
C LYS A 8 -5.70 26.19 -31.15
N PHE A 9 -5.96 27.43 -30.73
CA PHE A 9 -5.76 27.83 -29.32
C PHE A 9 -6.76 27.15 -28.38
N ALA A 10 -8.03 26.99 -28.78
CA ALA A 10 -9.02 26.27 -28.01
C ALA A 10 -8.65 24.79 -27.81
N LEU A 11 -8.12 24.13 -28.84
CA LEU A 11 -7.64 22.75 -28.75
C LEU A 11 -6.43 22.62 -27.80
N LEU A 12 -5.49 23.57 -27.86
CA LEU A 12 -4.33 23.61 -26.96
C LEU A 12 -4.75 23.82 -25.50
N PHE A 13 -5.68 24.74 -25.23
CA PHE A 13 -6.21 24.96 -23.89
C PHE A 13 -6.98 23.75 -23.35
N LEU A 14 -7.81 23.13 -24.20
CA LEU A 14 -8.54 21.91 -23.84
C LEU A 14 -7.57 20.76 -23.51
N ALA A 15 -6.53 20.57 -24.33
CA ALA A 15 -5.49 19.57 -24.06
C ALA A 15 -4.72 19.87 -22.77
N PHE A 16 -4.39 21.14 -22.52
CA PHE A 16 -3.68 21.58 -21.31
C PHE A 16 -4.49 21.33 -20.03
N ILE A 17 -5.82 21.42 -20.08
CA ILE A 17 -6.72 21.11 -18.96
C ILE A 17 -6.99 19.60 -18.85
N ALA A 18 -7.12 18.90 -19.98
CA ALA A 18 -7.43 17.48 -20.01
C ALA A 18 -6.31 16.62 -19.41
N VAL A 19 -5.04 16.99 -19.63
CA VAL A 19 -3.87 16.28 -19.09
C VAL A 19 -3.88 16.21 -17.56
N PRO A 20 -3.90 17.33 -16.80
CA PRO A 20 -3.92 17.29 -15.34
C PRO A 20 -5.20 16.65 -14.79
N ALA A 21 -6.34 16.76 -15.48
CA ALA A 21 -7.56 16.06 -15.10
C ALA A 21 -7.40 14.52 -15.23
N LEU A 22 -6.80 14.05 -16.32
CA LEU A 22 -6.52 12.62 -16.51
C LEU A 22 -5.52 12.10 -15.47
N LEU A 23 -4.46 12.87 -15.20
CA LEU A 23 -3.47 12.55 -14.17
C LEU A 23 -4.10 12.50 -12.78
N GLY A 24 -5.06 13.39 -12.48
CA GLY A 24 -5.83 13.37 -11.24
C GLY A 24 -6.67 12.12 -11.07
N VAL A 25 -7.39 11.70 -12.13
CA VAL A 25 -8.21 10.47 -12.09
C VAL A 25 -7.35 9.22 -11.92
N ILE A 26 -6.23 9.13 -12.65
CA ILE A 26 -5.30 7.99 -12.54
C ILE A 26 -4.62 7.99 -11.17
N GLY A 27 -4.26 9.17 -10.65
CA GLY A 27 -3.64 9.33 -9.34
C GLY A 27 -4.57 8.94 -8.20
N MET A 28 -5.86 9.22 -8.31
CA MET A 28 -6.87 8.73 -7.37
C MET A 28 -7.02 7.20 -7.43
N GLY A 29 -6.91 6.59 -8.61
CA GLY A 29 -6.87 5.13 -8.76
C GLY A 29 -5.64 4.51 -8.08
N ALA A 30 -4.47 5.12 -8.26
CA ALA A 30 -3.23 4.70 -7.61
C ALA A 30 -3.32 4.81 -6.07
N LEU A 31 -3.92 5.88 -5.57
CA LEU A 31 -4.10 6.09 -4.13
C LEU A 31 -5.07 5.07 -3.53
N ARG A 32 -6.14 4.71 -4.24
CA ARG A 32 -7.04 3.62 -3.85
C ARG A 32 -6.36 2.26 -3.87
N ALA A 33 -5.56 1.98 -4.91
CA ALA A 33 -4.78 0.75 -5.02
C ALA A 33 -3.73 0.56 -3.90
N VAL A 34 -3.25 1.65 -3.29
CA VAL A 34 -2.37 1.60 -2.10
C VAL A 34 -3.19 1.57 -0.80
N ASN A 35 -4.35 2.23 -0.77
CA ASN A 35 -5.17 2.33 0.43
C ASN A 35 -5.97 1.05 0.73
N ASP A 36 -6.41 0.30 -0.28
CA ASP A 36 -7.23 -0.90 -0.08
C ASP A 36 -6.42 -2.05 0.56
N PRO A 37 -5.21 -2.43 0.09
CA PRO A 37 -4.36 -3.43 0.75
C PRO A 37 -3.89 -2.98 2.15
N ALA A 38 -3.63 -1.67 2.33
CA ALA A 38 -3.24 -1.11 3.62
C ALA A 38 -4.40 -1.03 4.64
N THR A 39 -5.64 -1.14 4.18
CA THR A 39 -6.83 -1.25 5.03
C THR A 39 -7.07 -2.72 5.39
N GLU A 40 -6.99 -3.61 4.40
CA GLU A 40 -7.11 -5.07 4.60
C GLU A 40 -6.07 -5.60 5.61
N VAL A 41 -4.78 -5.29 5.43
CA VAL A 41 -3.72 -5.66 6.40
C VAL A 41 -4.02 -5.18 7.82
N ARG A 42 -4.67 -4.02 7.96
CA ARG A 42 -4.89 -3.35 9.26
C ARG A 42 -6.15 -3.83 9.97
N GLU A 43 -7.21 -4.08 9.21
CA GLU A 43 -8.54 -4.40 9.75
C GLU A 43 -8.77 -5.91 9.83
N VAL A 44 -8.00 -6.71 9.10
CA VAL A 44 -8.16 -8.17 9.04
C VAL A 44 -6.93 -8.89 9.60
N TRP A 45 -5.79 -8.76 8.93
CA TRP A 45 -4.62 -9.61 9.17
C TRP A 45 -3.98 -9.33 10.54
N LEU A 46 -3.80 -8.05 10.89
CA LEU A 46 -3.22 -7.64 12.18
C LEU A 46 -4.05 -8.11 13.40
N PRO A 47 -5.38 -7.95 13.40
CA PRO A 47 -6.22 -8.53 14.45
C PRO A 47 -6.11 -10.05 14.58
N LYS A 48 -6.16 -10.81 13.47
CA LYS A 48 -6.01 -12.27 13.49
C LYS A 48 -4.66 -12.71 14.06
N LEU A 49 -3.56 -12.11 13.58
CA LEU A 49 -2.21 -12.39 14.08
C LEU A 49 -2.06 -12.08 15.58
N ARG A 50 -2.71 -11.02 16.07
CA ARG A 50 -2.73 -10.72 17.52
C ARG A 50 -3.46 -11.78 18.33
N MET A 51 -4.57 -12.30 17.82
CA MET A 51 -5.31 -13.38 18.47
C MET A 51 -4.50 -14.68 18.48
N LEU A 52 -3.83 -15.04 17.38
CA LEU A 52 -2.94 -16.20 17.32
C LEU A 52 -1.75 -16.07 18.27
N ALA A 53 -1.14 -14.88 18.34
CA ALA A 53 -0.08 -14.58 19.30
C ALA A 53 -0.58 -14.72 20.75
N ALA A 54 -1.75 -14.16 21.07
CA ALA A 54 -2.36 -14.30 22.39
C ALA A 54 -2.65 -15.76 22.74
N LEU A 55 -3.15 -16.57 21.80
CA LEU A 55 -3.33 -18.01 22.01
C LEU A 55 -2.01 -18.71 22.32
N ASN A 56 -0.93 -18.40 21.61
CA ASN A 56 0.37 -19.01 21.83
C ASN A 56 1.00 -18.59 23.17
N ASP A 57 0.84 -17.32 23.55
CA ASP A 57 1.28 -16.80 24.84
C ASP A 57 0.52 -17.49 25.98
N HIS A 58 -0.82 -17.53 25.92
CA HIS A 58 -1.63 -18.20 26.93
C HIS A 58 -1.34 -19.71 27.01
N LEU A 59 -1.10 -20.36 25.88
CA LEU A 59 -0.72 -21.78 25.84
C LEU A 59 0.63 -22.04 26.51
N SER A 60 1.60 -21.15 26.29
CA SER A 60 2.93 -21.24 26.89
C SER A 60 2.90 -20.94 28.39
N ASP A 61 2.16 -19.91 28.81
CA ASP A 61 1.92 -19.60 30.22
C ASP A 61 1.19 -20.74 30.93
N PHE A 62 0.24 -21.40 30.25
CA PHE A 62 -0.48 -22.55 30.80
C PHE A 62 0.50 -23.69 31.10
N ARG A 63 1.39 -24.01 30.16
CA ARG A 63 2.43 -25.03 30.34
C ARG A 63 3.41 -24.69 31.47
N LEU A 64 3.76 -23.42 31.60
CA LEU A 64 4.63 -22.95 32.67
C LEU A 64 3.96 -23.12 34.03
N ALA A 65 2.70 -22.68 34.15
CA ALA A 65 1.91 -22.83 35.37
C ALA A 65 1.70 -24.31 35.76
N GLU A 66 1.57 -25.23 34.80
CA GLU A 66 1.60 -26.67 35.07
C GLU A 66 2.93 -27.13 35.69
N GLY A 67 4.05 -26.64 35.14
CA GLY A 67 5.39 -26.92 35.66
C GLY A 67 5.54 -26.42 37.11
N ASP A 68 5.10 -25.19 37.36
CA ASP A 68 5.13 -24.56 38.68
C ASP A 68 4.19 -25.28 39.67
N PHE A 69 3.02 -25.72 39.22
CA PHE A 69 2.11 -26.55 40.02
C PHE A 69 2.77 -27.86 40.49
N LEU A 70 3.59 -28.48 39.63
CA LEU A 70 4.35 -29.69 39.96
C LEU A 70 5.58 -29.42 40.85
N ALA A 71 6.15 -28.22 40.76
CA ALA A 71 7.31 -27.79 41.53
C ALA A 71 6.93 -27.28 42.93
N ALA A 72 5.70 -26.76 43.09
CA ALA A 72 5.20 -26.13 44.30
C ALA A 72 5.38 -27.01 45.55
N THR A 73 6.03 -26.44 46.56
CA THR A 73 6.37 -27.16 47.80
C THR A 73 5.27 -27.12 48.85
N ASP A 74 4.45 -26.07 48.84
CA ASP A 74 3.31 -25.90 49.74
C ASP A 74 1.98 -25.87 48.98
N GLU A 75 0.88 -25.90 49.73
CA GLU A 75 -0.48 -25.97 49.17
C GLU A 75 -0.98 -24.62 48.66
N GLU A 76 -0.47 -23.50 49.22
CA GLU A 76 -0.89 -22.16 48.82
C GLU A 76 -0.37 -21.82 47.43
N GLU A 77 0.92 -22.05 47.19
CA GLU A 77 1.55 -21.89 45.87
C GLU A 77 0.87 -22.80 44.84
N ARG A 78 0.60 -24.05 45.19
CA ARG A 78 -0.08 -25.00 44.31
C ARG A 78 -1.50 -24.55 43.96
N ALA A 79 -2.26 -24.07 44.94
CA ALA A 79 -3.60 -23.54 44.71
C ALA A 79 -3.58 -22.29 43.81
N ALA A 80 -2.60 -21.40 44.00
CA ALA A 80 -2.40 -20.23 43.14
C ALA A 80 -2.15 -20.64 41.68
N GLN A 81 -1.29 -21.65 41.44
CA GLN A 81 -1.06 -22.16 40.09
C GLN A 81 -2.31 -22.82 39.48
N ALA A 82 -3.10 -23.56 40.27
CA ALA A 82 -4.36 -24.13 39.78
C ALA A 82 -5.36 -23.05 39.34
N VAL A 83 -5.45 -21.95 40.09
CA VAL A 83 -6.29 -20.80 39.71
C VAL A 83 -5.79 -20.15 38.43
N LEU A 84 -4.47 -19.98 38.27
CA LEU A 84 -3.87 -19.44 37.05
C LEU A 84 -4.15 -20.33 35.83
N ILE A 85 -3.97 -21.65 35.96
CA ILE A 85 -4.28 -22.64 34.92
C ILE A 85 -5.75 -22.53 34.49
N ALA A 86 -6.68 -22.44 35.45
CA ALA A 86 -8.10 -22.31 35.17
C ALA A 86 -8.42 -20.99 34.43
N ARG A 87 -7.81 -19.89 34.85
CA ARG A 87 -7.94 -18.58 34.20
C ARG A 87 -7.44 -18.62 32.76
N LEU A 88 -6.21 -19.10 32.54
CA LEU A 88 -5.59 -19.20 31.21
C LEU A 88 -6.43 -20.09 30.28
N GLY A 89 -7.01 -21.18 30.81
CA GLY A 89 -7.94 -22.00 30.03
C GLY A 89 -9.21 -21.26 29.61
N GLY A 90 -9.69 -20.33 30.44
CA GLY A 90 -10.79 -19.42 30.12
C GLY A 90 -10.40 -18.36 29.08
N ASP A 91 -9.21 -17.76 29.23
CA ASP A 91 -8.67 -16.77 28.29
C ASP A 91 -8.50 -17.40 26.89
N ILE A 92 -7.93 -18.61 26.80
CA ILE A 92 -7.84 -19.38 25.54
C ILE A 92 -9.22 -19.64 24.94
N ALA A 93 -10.21 -20.04 25.74
CA ALA A 93 -11.56 -20.28 25.24
C ALA A 93 -12.22 -19.01 24.68
N ALA A 94 -11.99 -17.86 25.34
CA ALA A 94 -12.47 -16.56 24.86
C ALA A 94 -11.80 -16.18 23.53
N THR A 95 -10.47 -16.28 23.43
CA THR A 95 -9.74 -15.97 22.19
C THR A 95 -10.11 -16.92 21.05
N ILE A 96 -10.37 -18.21 21.32
CA ILE A 96 -10.89 -19.15 20.32
C ILE A 96 -12.23 -18.66 19.75
N ALA A 97 -13.14 -18.19 20.62
CA ALA A 97 -14.45 -17.69 20.18
C ALA A 97 -14.32 -16.42 19.34
N GLU A 98 -13.44 -15.49 19.73
CA GLU A 98 -13.15 -14.28 18.97
C GLU A 98 -12.55 -14.60 17.59
N TYR A 99 -11.57 -15.52 17.56
CA TYR A 99 -10.92 -15.95 16.32
C TYR A 99 -11.93 -16.59 15.35
N ARG A 100 -12.87 -17.41 15.84
CA ARG A 100 -13.94 -17.99 15.02
C ARG A 100 -14.80 -16.94 14.33
N VAL A 101 -15.13 -15.86 15.02
CA VAL A 101 -15.93 -14.77 14.45
C VAL A 101 -15.15 -14.07 13.34
N ALA A 102 -13.86 -13.80 13.55
CA ALA A 102 -12.99 -13.21 12.54
C ALA A 102 -12.82 -14.12 11.32
N GLN A 103 -12.59 -15.42 11.54
CA GLN A 103 -12.43 -16.42 10.49
C GLN A 103 -13.70 -16.59 9.63
N LEU A 104 -14.91 -16.53 10.20
CA LEU A 104 -16.14 -16.64 9.41
C LEU A 104 -16.35 -15.50 8.42
N ALA A 105 -15.68 -14.36 8.63
CA ALA A 105 -15.70 -13.24 7.68
C ALA A 105 -14.84 -13.50 6.43
N GLU A 106 -13.85 -14.40 6.52
CA GLU A 106 -12.88 -14.67 5.45
C GLU A 106 -12.79 -16.18 5.17
N SER A 107 -13.34 -16.59 4.03
CA SER A 107 -13.52 -18.00 3.68
C SER A 107 -12.21 -18.68 3.21
N ASP A 108 -11.21 -18.85 4.09
CA ASP A 108 -10.08 -19.76 3.85
C ASP A 108 -10.32 -21.14 4.49
N ALA A 109 -10.60 -22.14 3.65
CA ALA A 109 -10.86 -23.51 4.08
C ALA A 109 -9.64 -24.19 4.72
N LYS A 110 -8.41 -23.82 4.31
CA LYS A 110 -7.18 -24.42 4.85
C LYS A 110 -6.88 -23.88 6.24
N GLU A 111 -7.07 -22.58 6.43
CA GLU A 111 -6.97 -21.92 7.74
C GLU A 111 -8.01 -22.50 8.71
N ALA A 112 -9.28 -22.61 8.28
CA ALA A 112 -10.35 -23.20 9.07
C ALA A 112 -10.02 -24.64 9.51
N GLN A 113 -9.54 -25.46 8.58
CA GLN A 113 -9.13 -26.84 8.89
C GLN A 113 -7.97 -26.90 9.90
N THR A 114 -6.98 -26.02 9.77
CA THR A 114 -5.81 -26.01 10.67
C THR A 114 -6.22 -25.52 12.06
N PHE A 115 -7.10 -24.53 12.14
CA PHE A 115 -7.65 -24.04 13.40
C PHE A 115 -8.55 -25.07 14.10
N ASP A 116 -9.34 -25.85 13.35
CA ASP A 116 -10.08 -26.99 13.90
C ASP A 116 -9.15 -28.03 14.53
N GLN A 117 -8.02 -28.32 13.87
CA GLN A 117 -7.01 -29.23 14.43
C GLN A 117 -6.40 -28.67 15.71
N PHE A 118 -6.16 -27.35 15.78
CA PHE A 118 -5.68 -26.70 17.00
C PHE A 118 -6.68 -26.89 18.15
N ILE A 119 -7.98 -26.66 17.92
CA ILE A 119 -9.01 -26.83 18.96
C ILE A 119 -9.03 -28.27 19.49
N LEU A 120 -8.91 -29.26 18.60
CA LEU A 120 -8.84 -30.67 19.00
C LEU A 120 -7.56 -30.97 19.79
N ALA A 121 -6.42 -30.45 19.35
CA ALA A 121 -5.14 -30.61 20.05
C ALA A 121 -5.18 -29.96 21.45
N TRP A 122 -5.77 -28.77 21.56
CA TRP A 122 -5.98 -28.06 22.83
C TRP A 122 -6.89 -28.85 23.78
N ALA A 123 -8.00 -29.39 23.28
CA ALA A 123 -8.89 -30.22 24.09
C ALA A 123 -8.17 -31.47 24.64
N ALA A 124 -7.40 -32.16 23.80
CA ALA A 124 -6.60 -33.31 24.22
C ALA A 124 -5.53 -32.92 25.24
N TYR A 125 -4.84 -31.79 25.02
CA TYR A 125 -3.84 -31.27 25.96
C TYR A 125 -4.46 -30.96 27.33
N ARG A 126 -5.63 -30.30 27.37
CA ARG A 126 -6.35 -30.02 28.62
C ARG A 126 -6.79 -31.27 29.38
N GLU A 127 -7.17 -32.32 28.67
CA GLU A 127 -7.52 -33.59 29.31
C GLU A 127 -6.29 -34.21 30.00
N ILE A 128 -5.14 -34.19 29.33
CA ILE A 128 -3.86 -34.63 29.91
C ILE A 128 -3.45 -33.74 31.08
N ALA A 129 -3.61 -32.41 30.97
CA ALA A 129 -3.37 -31.45 32.05
C ALA A 129 -4.22 -31.76 33.30
N THR A 130 -5.49 -32.09 33.11
CA THR A 130 -6.39 -32.46 34.21
C THR A 130 -5.93 -33.75 34.91
N ARG A 131 -5.54 -34.77 34.12
CA ARG A 131 -4.96 -36.02 34.66
C ARG A 131 -3.65 -35.76 35.41
N LEU A 132 -2.81 -34.89 34.87
CA LEU A 132 -1.54 -34.48 35.47
C LEU A 132 -1.75 -33.84 36.84
N MET A 133 -2.64 -32.86 36.94
CA MET A 133 -2.94 -32.18 38.20
C MET A 133 -3.52 -33.15 39.24
N ALA A 134 -4.41 -34.05 38.83
CA ALA A 134 -4.98 -35.06 39.72
C ALA A 134 -3.91 -36.03 40.26
N GLN A 135 -2.96 -36.47 39.42
CA GLN A 135 -1.85 -37.33 39.84
C GLN A 135 -0.88 -36.60 40.76
N ALA A 136 -0.62 -35.31 40.51
CA ALA A 136 0.27 -34.49 41.32
C ALA A 136 -0.25 -34.22 42.75
N LEU A 137 -1.58 -34.21 42.94
CA LEU A 137 -2.22 -34.16 44.25
C LEU A 137 -2.24 -35.52 44.98
N SER A 138 -1.97 -36.62 44.26
CA SER A 138 -1.88 -37.96 44.84
C SER A 138 -0.47 -38.24 45.37
N LEU A 139 -0.28 -39.39 46.04
CA LEU A 139 1.05 -39.82 46.51
C LEU A 139 2.02 -40.16 45.35
N ASP A 140 1.55 -40.22 44.10
CA ASP A 140 2.34 -40.58 42.93
C ASP A 140 2.87 -39.37 42.14
N ARG A 141 3.68 -38.55 42.83
CA ARG A 141 4.33 -37.37 42.21
C ARG A 141 5.33 -37.74 41.12
N GLN A 142 5.84 -38.97 41.11
CA GLN A 142 6.76 -39.45 40.09
C GLN A 142 6.02 -39.72 38.77
N ALA A 143 4.86 -40.37 38.81
CA ALA A 143 4.03 -40.56 37.61
C ALA A 143 3.59 -39.22 37.01
N ALA A 144 3.20 -38.24 37.83
CA ALA A 144 2.83 -36.90 37.35
C ALA A 144 4.01 -36.24 36.59
N ARG A 145 5.23 -36.30 37.13
CA ARG A 145 6.43 -35.76 36.46
C ARG A 145 6.75 -36.48 35.15
N GLN A 146 6.53 -37.80 35.09
CA GLN A 146 6.70 -38.57 33.87
C GLN A 146 5.66 -38.19 32.81
N LEU A 147 4.39 -38.04 33.20
CA LEU A 147 3.31 -37.61 32.33
C LEU A 147 3.58 -36.21 31.75
N TYR A 148 4.04 -35.27 32.59
CA TYR A 148 4.43 -33.91 32.17
C TYR A 148 5.50 -33.90 31.07
N ARG A 149 6.53 -34.75 31.22
CA ARG A 149 7.67 -34.83 30.28
C ARG A 149 7.40 -35.66 29.03
N THR A 150 6.26 -36.34 28.95
CA THR A 150 5.94 -37.25 27.85
C THR A 150 4.66 -36.82 27.14
N GLU A 151 3.51 -37.40 27.50
CA GLU A 151 2.22 -37.14 26.85
C GLU A 151 1.86 -35.65 26.86
N ASN A 152 2.03 -34.98 28.00
CA ASN A 152 1.71 -33.56 28.13
C ASN A 152 2.63 -32.70 27.23
N GLN A 153 3.94 -32.97 27.21
CA GLN A 153 4.89 -32.27 26.33
C GLN A 153 4.56 -32.44 24.85
N GLN A 154 4.21 -33.64 24.43
CA GLN A 154 3.85 -33.91 23.03
C GLN A 154 2.54 -33.22 22.64
N ALA A 155 1.55 -33.23 23.54
CA ALA A 155 0.27 -32.56 23.31
C ALA A 155 0.41 -31.04 23.22
N TYR A 156 1.22 -30.44 24.11
CA TYR A 156 1.58 -29.02 24.01
C TYR A 156 2.29 -28.68 22.71
N ALA A 157 3.34 -29.43 22.36
CA ALA A 157 4.12 -29.18 21.14
C ALA A 157 3.21 -29.21 19.91
N ARG A 158 2.32 -30.21 19.82
CA ARG A 158 1.34 -30.29 18.73
C ARG A 158 0.41 -29.07 18.65
N ALA A 159 -0.07 -28.58 19.79
CA ALA A 159 -0.94 -27.40 19.82
C ALA A 159 -0.17 -26.13 19.42
N SER A 160 1.07 -25.97 19.89
CA SER A 160 1.96 -24.85 19.56
C SER A 160 2.33 -24.86 18.07
N ASP A 161 2.74 -26.00 17.52
CA ASP A 161 3.10 -26.17 16.10
C ASP A 161 1.94 -25.78 15.17
N LEU A 162 0.69 -26.05 15.58
CA LEU A 162 -0.50 -25.67 14.81
C LEU A 162 -0.75 -24.16 14.82
N LEU A 163 -0.50 -23.48 15.95
CA LEU A 163 -0.57 -22.02 16.03
C LEU A 163 0.55 -21.35 15.22
N ASP A 164 1.75 -21.92 15.24
CA ASP A 164 2.87 -21.45 14.42
C ASP A 164 2.58 -21.63 12.93
N ALA A 165 2.00 -22.76 12.53
CA ALA A 165 1.60 -23.01 11.15
C ALA A 165 0.51 -22.03 10.67
N LEU A 166 -0.47 -21.71 11.53
CA LEU A 166 -1.49 -20.69 11.24
C LEU A 166 -0.84 -19.30 11.08
N THR A 167 0.04 -18.93 12.00
CA THR A 167 0.74 -17.63 11.98
C THR A 167 1.60 -17.50 10.73
N ALA A 168 2.34 -18.56 10.36
CA ALA A 168 3.17 -18.57 9.15
C ALA A 168 2.32 -18.45 7.88
N ALA A 169 1.18 -19.14 7.81
CA ALA A 169 0.26 -19.05 6.68
C ALA A 169 -0.34 -17.63 6.55
N ASP A 170 -0.74 -17.01 7.66
CA ASP A 170 -1.27 -15.65 7.66
C ASP A 170 -0.20 -14.62 7.26
N ILE A 171 1.07 -14.81 7.67
CA ILE A 171 2.19 -13.96 7.25
C ILE A 171 2.46 -14.12 5.75
N GLU A 172 2.53 -15.35 5.23
CA GLU A 172 2.76 -15.63 3.81
C GLU A 172 1.66 -15.01 2.94
N ALA A 173 0.39 -15.12 3.36
CA ALA A 173 -0.73 -14.51 2.66
C ALA A 173 -0.70 -12.97 2.71
N ALA A 174 -0.33 -12.38 3.85
CA ALA A 174 -0.14 -10.94 3.98
C ALA A 174 1.02 -10.44 3.10
N GLU A 175 2.12 -11.18 2.98
CA GLU A 175 3.24 -10.88 2.09
C GLU A 175 2.84 -10.98 0.61
N ALA A 176 2.10 -12.02 0.22
CA ALA A 176 1.57 -12.17 -1.14
C ALA A 176 0.64 -11.00 -1.52
N SER A 177 -0.21 -10.53 -0.59
CA SER A 177 -1.05 -9.35 -0.80
C SER A 177 -0.21 -8.06 -0.98
N ARG A 178 0.89 -7.92 -0.22
CA ARG A 178 1.85 -6.81 -0.39
C ARG A 178 2.55 -6.85 -1.74
N ASP A 179 2.97 -8.03 -2.22
CA ASP A 179 3.61 -8.17 -3.53
C ASP A 179 2.64 -7.87 -4.68
N GLN A 180 1.38 -8.28 -4.55
CA GLN A 180 0.34 -7.88 -5.49
C GLN A 180 0.14 -6.37 -5.48
N ALA A 181 0.08 -5.73 -4.30
CA ALA A 181 -0.02 -4.28 -4.17
C ALA A 181 1.20 -3.54 -4.79
N ASN A 182 2.42 -4.06 -4.63
CA ASN A 182 3.64 -3.53 -5.24
C ASN A 182 3.60 -3.64 -6.77
N SER A 183 3.13 -4.77 -7.32
CA SER A 183 2.99 -4.95 -8.77
C SER A 183 1.98 -3.97 -9.38
N VAL A 184 0.89 -3.67 -8.67
CA VAL A 184 -0.10 -2.66 -9.07
C VAL A 184 0.50 -1.26 -8.99
N TYR A 185 1.34 -0.96 -8.00
CA TYR A 185 2.06 0.30 -7.89
C TYR A 185 3.07 0.49 -9.04
N ASP A 186 3.83 -0.54 -9.40
CA ASP A 186 4.82 -0.49 -10.48
C ASP A 186 4.17 -0.35 -11.86
N ASP A 187 3.09 -1.09 -12.14
CA ASP A 187 2.33 -0.95 -13.39
C ASP A 187 1.67 0.44 -13.48
N THR A 188 1.19 0.98 -12.36
CA THR A 188 0.61 2.33 -12.31
C THR A 188 1.67 3.42 -12.52
N SER A 189 2.84 3.27 -11.88
CA SER A 189 3.99 4.16 -12.04
C SER A 189 4.52 4.17 -13.48
N MET A 190 4.60 3.01 -14.14
CA MET A 190 5.00 2.91 -15.54
C MET A 190 4.00 3.60 -16.48
N ARG A 191 2.69 3.46 -16.24
CA ARG A 191 1.64 4.17 -17.00
C ARG A 191 1.75 5.69 -16.84
N PHE A 192 2.04 6.18 -15.63
CA PHE A 192 2.29 7.59 -15.38
C PHE A 192 3.47 8.13 -16.19
N VAL A 193 4.60 7.41 -16.21
CA VAL A 193 5.78 7.80 -16.99
C VAL A 193 5.47 7.83 -18.48
N VAL A 194 4.77 6.82 -19.02
CA VAL A 194 4.39 6.77 -20.44
C VAL A 194 3.48 7.93 -20.82
N ILE A 195 2.49 8.26 -19.99
CA ILE A 195 1.56 9.37 -20.24
C ILE A 195 2.29 10.72 -20.18
N ILE A 196 3.15 10.93 -19.18
CA ILE A 196 3.93 12.17 -19.05
C ILE A 196 4.85 12.35 -20.26
N VAL A 197 5.58 11.31 -20.66
CA VAL A 197 6.45 11.35 -21.84
C VAL A 197 5.65 11.63 -23.11
N GLY A 198 4.48 10.99 -23.28
CA GLY A 198 3.59 11.21 -24.41
C GLY A 198 3.07 12.64 -24.50
N VAL A 199 2.65 13.21 -23.37
CA VAL A 199 2.15 14.60 -23.31
C VAL A 199 3.26 15.61 -23.57
N VAL A 200 4.43 15.43 -22.97
CA VAL A 200 5.60 16.30 -23.22
C VAL A 200 6.00 16.24 -24.69
N GLY A 201 6.03 15.04 -25.28
CA GLY A 201 6.30 14.85 -26.71
C GLY A 201 5.29 15.59 -27.61
N LEU A 202 3.99 15.48 -27.32
CA LEU A 202 2.94 16.19 -28.04
C LEU A 202 3.05 17.72 -27.88
N ALA A 203 3.39 18.22 -26.69
CA ALA A 203 3.60 19.64 -26.45
C ALA A 203 4.78 20.19 -27.26
N VAL A 204 5.90 19.47 -27.30
CA VAL A 204 7.08 19.82 -28.12
C VAL A 204 6.73 19.83 -29.60
N LEU A 205 5.99 18.83 -30.09
CA LEU A 205 5.54 18.77 -31.48
C LEU A 205 4.60 19.93 -31.85
N ALA A 206 3.64 20.24 -30.98
CA ALA A 206 2.72 21.36 -31.16
C ALA A 206 3.47 22.70 -31.18
N MET A 207 4.44 22.88 -30.28
CA MET A 207 5.28 24.08 -30.24
C MET A 207 6.14 24.23 -31.51
N ALA A 208 6.73 23.13 -32.00
CA ALA A 208 7.45 23.12 -33.26
C ALA A 208 6.55 23.47 -34.46
N MET A 209 5.32 22.95 -34.48
CA MET A 209 4.32 23.27 -35.50
C MET A 209 3.93 24.75 -35.48
N VAL A 210 3.61 25.31 -34.31
CA VAL A 210 3.27 26.73 -34.13
C VAL A 210 4.42 27.63 -34.55
N ASN A 211 5.65 27.31 -34.15
CA ASN A 211 6.83 28.08 -34.53
C ASN A 211 7.03 28.10 -36.05
N ARG A 212 6.82 26.95 -36.73
CA ARG A 212 6.92 26.84 -38.19
C ARG A 212 5.78 27.53 -38.94
N THR A 213 4.54 27.46 -38.44
CA THR A 213 3.36 27.95 -39.19
C THR A 213 2.94 29.38 -38.86
N ILE A 214 3.29 29.91 -37.68
CA ILE A 214 2.82 31.23 -37.23
C ILE A 214 4.00 32.19 -37.06
N SER A 215 4.98 31.82 -36.25
CA SER A 215 6.07 32.73 -35.88
C SER A 215 6.99 33.05 -37.06
N SER A 216 7.41 32.04 -37.83
CA SER A 216 8.32 32.26 -38.96
C SER A 216 7.68 33.11 -40.09
N PRO A 217 6.44 32.86 -40.55
CA PRO A 217 5.81 33.69 -41.58
C PRO A 217 5.49 35.11 -41.11
N LEU A 218 5.07 35.31 -39.85
CA LEU A 218 4.84 36.65 -39.29
C LEU A 218 6.13 37.47 -39.21
N ILE A 219 7.23 36.86 -38.77
CA ILE A 219 8.54 37.53 -38.74
C ILE A 219 9.00 37.89 -40.15
N GLN A 220 8.77 37.02 -41.14
CA GLN A 220 9.05 37.32 -42.54
C GLN A 220 8.20 38.49 -43.06
N LEU A 221 6.91 38.53 -42.74
CA LEU A 221 6.00 39.60 -43.15
C LEU A 221 6.39 40.96 -42.53
N VAL A 222 6.70 40.97 -41.23
CA VAL A 222 7.21 42.15 -40.53
C VAL A 222 8.57 42.59 -41.10
N GLY A 223 9.43 41.64 -41.48
CA GLY A 223 10.70 41.89 -42.17
C GLY A 223 10.55 42.49 -43.59
N VAL A 224 9.44 42.23 -44.27
CA VAL A 224 9.11 42.85 -45.56
C VAL A 224 8.56 44.25 -45.35
N LEU A 225 7.62 44.43 -44.43
CA LEU A 225 7.04 45.75 -44.11
C LEU A 225 8.08 46.73 -43.57
N THR A 226 9.02 46.27 -42.74
CA THR A 226 10.14 47.11 -42.26
C THR A 226 11.12 47.48 -43.36
N ARG A 227 11.34 46.63 -44.37
CA ARG A 227 12.14 46.96 -45.56
C ARG A 227 11.44 48.00 -46.44
N ILE A 228 10.13 47.89 -46.63
CA ILE A 228 9.34 48.88 -47.36
C ILE A 228 9.37 50.22 -46.63
N ALA A 229 9.11 50.23 -45.31
CA ALA A 229 9.15 51.43 -44.50
C ALA A 229 10.54 52.12 -44.54
N ARG A 230 11.65 51.36 -44.48
CA ARG A 230 12.99 51.93 -44.63
C ARG A 230 13.23 52.53 -46.01
N ARG A 231 12.76 51.88 -47.07
CA ARG A 231 12.90 52.36 -48.45
C ARG A 231 12.16 53.68 -48.68
N GLU A 232 10.99 53.82 -48.06
CA GLU A 232 10.18 55.04 -48.14
C GLU A 232 10.82 56.22 -47.38
N ILE A 233 11.48 55.93 -46.24
CA ILE A 233 12.27 56.92 -45.47
C ILE A 233 13.51 57.38 -46.25
N ASP A 234 14.18 56.50 -46.98
CA ASP A 234 15.34 56.88 -47.80
C ASP A 234 14.93 57.72 -49.02
N LEU A 235 13.80 57.40 -49.66
CA LEU A 235 13.26 58.17 -50.78
C LEU A 235 12.82 59.58 -50.35
N THR A 236 12.15 59.72 -49.21
CA THR A 236 11.79 61.04 -48.66
C THR A 236 13.01 61.86 -48.25
N ARG A 237 14.06 61.23 -47.70
CA ARG A 237 15.35 61.91 -47.43
C ARG A 237 16.09 62.32 -48.72
N ALA A 238 15.98 61.54 -49.79
CA ALA A 238 16.54 61.90 -51.09
C ALA A 238 15.78 63.09 -51.71
N ALA A 239 14.45 63.06 -51.68
CA ALA A 239 13.60 64.16 -52.15
C ALA A 239 13.85 65.46 -51.36
N HIS A 240 13.99 65.39 -50.04
CA HIS A 240 14.30 66.55 -49.20
C HIS A 240 15.73 67.11 -49.45
N ARG A 241 16.69 66.27 -49.86
CA ARG A 241 18.02 66.72 -50.29
C ARG A 241 17.99 67.38 -51.66
N ALA A 242 17.18 66.88 -52.59
CA ALA A 242 16.97 67.49 -53.90
C ALA A 242 16.30 68.87 -53.78
N ALA A 243 15.22 68.98 -52.98
CA ALA A 243 14.55 70.26 -52.73
C ALA A 243 15.45 71.30 -52.03
N ARG A 244 16.43 70.86 -51.21
CA ARG A 244 17.43 71.76 -50.60
C ARG A 244 18.53 72.21 -51.56
N ARG A 245 18.77 71.49 -52.67
CA ARG A 245 19.67 71.97 -53.74
C ARG A 245 18.96 73.03 -54.57
N ASP A 246 17.70 72.82 -54.90
CA ASP A 246 16.88 73.72 -55.73
C ASP A 246 16.72 75.12 -55.11
N TRP A 247 16.56 75.22 -53.78
CA TRP A 247 16.53 76.49 -53.07
C TRP A 247 17.85 77.28 -53.06
N ARG A 248 18.99 76.65 -53.40
CA ARG A 248 20.26 77.38 -53.56
C ARG A 248 20.40 78.01 -54.94
N ASP A 249 19.64 77.54 -55.92
CA ASP A 249 19.75 77.95 -57.33
C ASP A 249 18.65 78.96 -57.75
N CYS A 250 17.82 79.43 -56.81
CA CYS A 250 16.80 80.45 -57.09
C CYS A 250 17.43 81.88 -57.08
N PRO A 251 17.31 82.66 -58.17
CA PRO A 251 17.87 84.02 -58.23
C PRO A 251 17.09 84.95 -57.31
N ARG A 252 17.81 85.65 -56.42
CA ARG A 252 17.26 86.72 -55.61
C ARG A 252 16.92 87.91 -56.51
N HIS A 253 15.63 88.22 -56.64
CA HIS A 253 15.14 89.49 -57.12
C HIS A 253 14.40 90.21 -56.00
#